data_AF-A0AA87MPH7-F1
#
_entry.id   AF-A0AA87MPH7-F1
#
_cell.length_a   1.000
_cell.length_b   1.000
_cell.length_c   1.000
_cell.angle_alpha   90.00
_cell.angle_beta   90.00
_cell.angle_gamma   90.00
#
_symmetry.space_group_name_H-M   'P 1'
#
loop_
_entity.id
_entity.type
_entity.pdbx_description
1 polymer ?
#
loop_
_entity_poly.entity_id
_entity_poly.type
_entity_poly.pdbx_seq_one_letter_code
_entity_poly.pdbx_strand_id
1 'polypeptide(L)'
;MNFISIEFLLFFLVFYLIYWNVPGKSRKYLLILGSAFFYSVFGLNFLFHLILVVFANWFLYRYLYEKTWYVKAVVILNILNLGLFKYFYLLMEFIGFVFSIPVLQQKTSLDAKFSTLFHLGGFEVVLPATISYYTFQLISFAVDSKREGFDKNVSPTGFFSFIFFFPVMIAGPILRFDQVRNQFENPTMTPSKLIDGLWLFIRGLVKKGLLSAAVLPLIAPVFLSPKDYSGIALLLTCFLFAANLYFDFSGLTDMARGIGKLMGFDLPENFKAPFFFQSFGDLWRRWHLTFSFWIRDYIYIPLGGSKKGELRTTINLIVTFMLGGLWHGASLNFLIWGLLTGIYLSLERLFEVRNWRVFPEIPYVKAVVRYAFVLIVYSISWTFFFTPSFNSATSSIVRILTFQNGQPLTGLETGMYMLLFVFLFHISEEWPEKYSVPEIWRARFLPILGLIILFIMIGMNAGNADFFYSRF
;
A
#
# COMPACT_ATOMS: atom_id res chain seq x y z
N MET A 1 10.16 14.52 -3.17
CA MET A 1 11.09 13.66 -3.94
C MET A 1 10.50 12.27 -4.06
N ASN A 2 10.16 11.83 -5.28
CA ASN A 2 9.53 10.53 -5.56
C ASN A 2 10.53 9.62 -6.31
N PHE A 3 10.40 8.29 -6.27
CA PHE A 3 11.34 7.37 -6.93
C PHE A 3 11.47 7.56 -8.44
N ILE A 4 10.46 8.14 -9.10
CA ILE A 4 10.49 8.47 -10.53
C ILE A 4 11.16 9.83 -10.83
N SER A 5 11.49 10.62 -9.82
CA SER A 5 12.01 11.99 -9.98
C SER A 5 13.53 12.01 -10.20
N ILE A 6 14.02 12.98 -10.96
CA ILE A 6 15.46 13.14 -11.23
C ILE A 6 16.20 13.46 -9.93
N GLU A 7 15.58 14.24 -9.05
CA GLU A 7 16.08 14.58 -7.71
C GLU A 7 16.35 13.33 -6.89
N PHE A 8 15.44 12.35 -6.95
CA PHE A 8 15.64 11.06 -6.28
C PHE A 8 16.80 10.28 -6.87
N LEU A 9 16.88 10.21 -8.20
CA LEU A 9 17.96 9.50 -8.88
C LEU A 9 19.33 10.07 -8.49
N LEU A 10 19.47 11.39 -8.49
CA LEU A 10 20.70 12.08 -8.08
C LEU A 10 21.02 11.84 -6.60
N PHE A 11 20.03 12.01 -5.72
CA PHE A 11 20.18 11.71 -4.29
C PHE A 11 20.64 10.26 -4.08
N PHE A 12 19.96 9.30 -4.71
CA PHE A 12 20.23 7.89 -4.52
C PHE A 12 21.58 7.48 -5.10
N LEU A 13 21.99 8.03 -6.25
CA LEU A 13 23.30 7.76 -6.84
C LEU A 13 24.42 8.22 -5.92
N VAL A 14 24.36 9.46 -5.42
CA VAL A 14 25.35 10.00 -4.47
C VAL A 14 25.34 9.18 -3.19
N PHE A 15 24.16 8.90 -2.64
CA PHE A 15 24.02 8.08 -1.43
C PHE A 15 24.60 6.67 -1.60
N TYR A 16 24.30 6.00 -2.72
CA TYR A 16 24.77 4.65 -3.05
C TYR A 16 26.29 4.60 -3.13
N LEU A 17 26.91 5.57 -3.82
CA LEU A 17 28.37 5.64 -3.95
C LEU A 17 29.03 5.83 -2.58
N ILE A 18 28.51 6.73 -1.74
CA ILE A 18 29.02 6.92 -0.39
C ILE A 18 28.80 5.64 0.45
N TYR A 19 27.60 5.06 0.39
CA TYR A 19 27.21 3.89 1.19
C TYR A 19 28.11 2.68 1.01
N TRP A 20 28.53 2.39 -0.22
CA TRP A 20 29.42 1.26 -0.48
C TRP A 20 30.90 1.56 -0.22
N ASN A 21 31.31 2.83 -0.23
CA ASN A 21 32.71 3.25 -0.01
C ASN A 21 33.05 3.59 1.45
N VAL A 22 32.07 3.69 2.36
CA VAL A 22 32.33 3.85 3.80
C VAL A 22 32.58 2.51 4.50
N PRO A 23 33.31 2.49 5.63
CA PRO A 23 33.50 1.28 6.44
C PRO A 23 32.16 0.64 6.84
N GLY A 24 32.10 -0.70 6.82
CA GLY A 24 30.85 -1.46 7.08
C GLY A 24 30.13 -1.05 8.39
N LYS A 25 30.89 -0.82 9.47
CA LYS A 25 30.33 -0.38 10.76
C LYS A 25 29.63 0.99 10.69
N SER A 26 30.03 1.86 9.77
CA SER A 26 29.48 3.21 9.58
C SER A 26 28.23 3.23 8.70
N ARG A 27 28.01 2.17 7.89
CA ARG A 27 26.90 2.10 6.92
C ARG A 27 25.52 2.27 7.56
N LYS A 28 25.30 1.73 8.75
CA LYS A 28 24.03 1.86 9.49
C LYS A 28 23.74 3.30 9.93
N TYR A 29 24.76 4.05 10.33
CA TYR A 29 24.58 5.46 10.69
C TYR A 29 24.30 6.30 9.45
N LEU A 30 25.02 6.05 8.37
CA LEU A 30 24.75 6.68 7.08
C LEU A 30 23.34 6.36 6.59
N LEU A 31 22.88 5.12 6.76
CA LEU A 31 21.51 4.72 6.41
C LEU A 31 20.47 5.53 7.18
N ILE A 32 20.62 5.67 8.49
CA ILE A 32 19.70 6.46 9.33
C ILE A 32 19.74 7.93 8.89
N LEU A 33 20.92 8.52 8.73
CA LEU A 33 21.08 9.93 8.36
C LEU A 33 20.55 10.23 6.96
N GLY A 34 20.92 9.42 5.96
CA GLY A 34 20.42 9.56 4.59
C GLY A 34 18.92 9.36 4.51
N SER A 35 18.37 8.45 5.32
CA SER A 35 16.92 8.27 5.40
C SER A 35 16.20 9.43 6.10
N ALA A 36 16.77 9.98 7.17
CA ALA A 36 16.24 11.16 7.82
C ALA A 36 16.26 12.38 6.89
N PHE A 37 17.34 12.54 6.12
CA PHE A 37 17.43 13.56 5.06
C PHE A 37 16.36 13.35 3.99
N PHE A 38 16.22 12.12 3.47
CA PHE A 38 15.19 11.77 2.50
C PHE A 38 13.79 12.13 3.02
N TYR A 39 13.50 11.79 4.26
CA TYR A 39 12.22 12.07 4.89
C TYR A 39 12.00 13.56 5.18
N SER A 40 13.07 14.32 5.45
CA SER A 40 12.99 15.77 5.68
C SER A 40 12.41 16.54 4.50
N VAL A 41 12.49 15.98 3.29
CA VAL A 41 11.90 16.54 2.06
C VAL A 41 10.37 16.64 2.16
N PHE A 42 9.71 15.79 2.96
CA PHE A 42 8.28 15.91 3.22
C PHE A 42 7.93 17.04 4.19
N GLY A 43 8.91 17.52 4.96
CA GLY A 43 8.75 18.58 5.95
C GLY A 43 9.52 18.27 7.23
N LEU A 44 10.25 19.26 7.76
CA LEU A 44 11.01 19.12 9.00
C LEU A 44 10.10 18.79 10.20
N ASN A 45 8.90 19.36 10.26
CA ASN A 45 7.92 19.05 11.30
C ASN A 45 7.54 17.57 11.32
N PHE A 46 7.39 16.96 10.14
CA PHE A 46 7.12 15.52 10.05
C PHE A 46 8.31 14.70 10.51
N LEU A 47 9.54 15.12 10.20
CA LEU A 47 10.75 14.43 10.65
C LEU A 47 10.86 14.46 12.18
N PHE A 48 10.65 15.63 12.81
CA PHE A 48 10.65 15.75 14.26
C PHE A 48 9.56 14.87 14.89
N HIS A 49 8.37 14.84 14.30
CA HIS A 49 7.29 13.95 14.73
C HIS A 49 7.69 12.47 14.66
N LEU A 50 8.23 12.04 13.52
CA LEU A 50 8.71 10.66 13.32
C LEU A 50 9.77 10.31 14.36
N ILE A 51 10.78 11.15 14.54
CA ILE A 51 11.83 10.98 15.56
C ILE A 51 11.19 10.80 16.93
N LEU A 52 10.30 11.71 17.36
CA LEU A 52 9.65 11.63 18.66
C LEU A 52 8.90 10.31 18.86
N VAL A 53 8.11 9.88 17.88
CA VAL A 53 7.35 8.62 17.95
C VAL A 53 8.29 7.41 18.01
N VAL A 54 9.35 7.38 17.20
CA VAL A 54 10.32 6.28 17.18
C VAL A 54 11.09 6.21 18.51
N PHE A 55 11.54 7.34 19.05
CA PHE A 55 12.20 7.40 20.34
C PHE A 55 11.29 6.98 21.49
N ALA A 56 10.01 7.39 21.48
CA ALA A 56 9.04 6.96 22.48
C ALA A 56 8.86 5.43 22.45
N ASN A 57 8.71 4.84 21.26
CA ASN A 57 8.59 3.39 21.12
C ASN A 57 9.88 2.64 21.52
N TRP A 58 11.05 3.20 21.19
CA TRP A 58 12.34 2.67 21.65
C TRP A 58 12.44 2.68 23.17
N PHE A 59 12.02 3.76 23.83
CA PHE A 59 11.97 3.85 25.29
C PHE A 59 11.03 2.79 25.89
N LEU A 60 9.81 2.66 25.36
CA LEU A 60 8.88 1.62 25.80
C LEU A 60 9.50 0.23 25.69
N TYR A 61 10.18 -0.07 24.57
CA TYR A 61 10.88 -1.34 24.40
C TYR A 61 11.99 -1.51 25.44
N ARG A 62 12.91 -0.54 25.56
CA ARG A 62 14.09 -0.67 26.43
C ARG A 62 13.72 -0.88 27.89
N TYR A 63 12.73 -0.16 28.40
CA TYR A 63 12.41 -0.12 29.83
C TYR A 63 11.21 -0.97 30.23
N LEU A 64 10.26 -1.18 29.32
CA LEU A 64 9.01 -1.86 29.65
C LEU A 64 8.89 -3.23 29.01
N TYR A 65 9.83 -3.68 28.16
CA TYR A 65 9.74 -4.98 27.48
C TYR A 65 9.31 -6.11 28.43
N GLU A 66 9.87 -6.26 29.64
CA GLU A 66 9.49 -7.35 30.56
C GLU A 66 8.06 -7.26 31.11
N LYS A 67 7.43 -6.09 31.02
CA LYS A 67 6.08 -5.88 31.55
C LYS A 67 5.05 -6.52 30.63
N THR A 68 4.07 -7.19 31.21
CA THR A 68 2.96 -7.84 30.49
C THR A 68 2.12 -6.86 29.67
N TRP A 69 2.13 -5.57 30.04
CA TRP A 69 1.38 -4.51 29.36
C TRP A 69 2.19 -3.75 28.30
N TYR A 70 3.46 -4.09 28.05
CA TYR A 70 4.32 -3.43 27.05
C TYR A 70 3.66 -3.30 25.67
N VAL A 71 3.21 -4.43 25.11
CA VAL A 71 2.57 -4.46 23.78
C VAL A 71 1.31 -3.59 23.78
N LYS A 72 0.52 -3.64 24.86
CA LYS A 72 -0.68 -2.80 24.99
C LYS A 72 -0.33 -1.32 24.97
N ALA A 73 0.70 -0.90 25.70
CA ALA A 73 1.14 0.49 25.71
C ALA A 73 1.65 0.97 24.34
N VAL A 74 2.43 0.14 23.64
CA VAL A 74 2.88 0.45 22.27
C VAL A 74 1.69 0.60 21.32
N VAL A 75 0.74 -0.34 21.36
CA VAL A 75 -0.46 -0.30 20.53
C VAL A 75 -1.29 0.96 20.84
N ILE A 76 -1.54 1.27 22.11
CA ILE A 76 -2.29 2.46 22.51
C ILE A 76 -1.59 3.74 22.04
N LEU A 77 -0.28 3.88 22.29
CA LEU A 77 0.50 5.05 21.86
C LEU A 77 0.38 5.27 20.35
N ASN A 78 0.58 4.23 19.55
CA ASN A 78 0.56 4.33 18.09
C ASN A 78 -0.85 4.53 17.53
N ILE A 79 -1.88 3.91 18.13
CA ILE A 79 -3.27 4.14 17.74
C ILE A 79 -3.73 5.55 18.11
N LEU A 80 -3.33 6.09 19.27
CA LEU A 80 -3.64 7.48 19.63
C LEU A 80 -2.96 8.46 18.69
N ASN A 81 -1.69 8.22 18.34
CA ASN A 81 -0.98 9.00 17.34
C ASN A 81 -1.69 8.97 15.97
N LEU A 82 -2.06 7.77 15.49
CA LEU A 82 -2.79 7.63 14.23
C LEU A 82 -4.20 8.24 14.32
N GLY A 83 -4.89 8.09 15.44
CA GLY A 83 -6.20 8.67 15.72
C GLY A 83 -6.18 10.19 15.69
N LEU A 84 -5.17 10.81 16.29
CA LEU A 84 -5.01 12.26 16.33
C LEU A 84 -4.70 12.84 14.95
N PHE A 85 -3.81 12.22 14.17
CA PHE A 85 -3.35 12.84 12.93
C PHE A 85 -4.12 12.40 11.68
N LYS A 86 -4.59 11.14 11.64
CA LYS A 86 -5.29 10.58 10.47
C LYS A 86 -6.80 10.57 10.62
N TYR A 87 -7.31 10.16 11.78
CA TYR A 87 -8.75 9.91 11.96
C TYR A 87 -9.48 11.01 12.73
N PHE A 88 -8.81 12.10 13.10
CA PHE A 88 -9.39 13.16 13.92
C PHE A 88 -10.62 13.79 13.25
N TYR A 89 -10.50 14.20 11.98
CA TYR A 89 -11.61 14.80 11.24
C TYR A 89 -12.78 13.83 11.06
N LEU A 90 -12.50 12.56 10.73
CA LEU A 90 -13.52 11.52 10.61
C LEU A 90 -14.26 11.27 11.94
N LEU A 91 -13.52 11.24 13.06
CA LEU A 91 -14.10 11.05 14.38
C LEU A 91 -14.97 12.25 14.79
N MET A 92 -14.50 13.47 14.53
CA MET A 92 -15.25 14.70 14.82
C MET A 92 -16.50 14.80 13.96
N GLU A 93 -16.42 14.42 12.68
CA GLU A 93 -17.58 14.35 11.80
C GLU A 93 -18.61 13.35 12.34
N PHE A 94 -18.18 12.15 12.75
CA PHE A 94 -19.05 11.15 13.34
C PHE A 94 -19.72 11.62 14.63
N ILE A 95 -18.97 12.25 15.56
CA ILE A 95 -19.52 12.83 16.79
C ILE A 95 -20.51 13.95 16.45
N GLY A 96 -20.14 14.83 15.52
CA GLY A 96 -21.00 15.90 15.02
C GLY A 96 -22.30 15.38 14.43
N PHE A 97 -22.26 14.26 13.73
CA PHE A 97 -23.46 13.59 13.21
C PHE A 97 -24.31 13.01 14.34
N VAL A 98 -23.73 12.19 15.23
CA VAL A 98 -24.45 11.50 16.32
C VAL A 98 -25.12 12.48 17.29
N PHE A 99 -24.43 13.56 17.65
CA PHE A 99 -24.94 14.55 18.59
C PHE A 99 -25.59 15.77 17.92
N SER A 100 -25.74 15.75 16.58
CA SER A 100 -26.32 16.85 15.81
C SER A 100 -25.63 18.21 16.06
N ILE A 101 -24.29 18.21 16.04
CA ILE A 101 -23.42 19.38 16.21
C ILE A 101 -22.77 19.74 14.86
N PRO A 102 -23.35 20.65 14.05
CA PRO A 102 -22.89 20.92 12.68
C PRO A 102 -21.43 21.41 12.58
N VAL A 103 -20.96 22.16 13.59
CA VAL A 103 -19.59 22.72 13.60
C VAL A 103 -18.51 21.64 13.58
N LEU A 104 -18.82 20.41 14.01
CA LEU A 104 -17.87 19.29 14.01
C LEU A 104 -17.88 18.50 12.69
N GLN A 105 -18.88 18.70 11.84
CA GLN A 105 -19.07 17.93 10.60
C GLN A 105 -18.29 18.50 9.40
N GLN A 106 -17.83 19.76 9.50
CA GLN A 106 -17.06 20.39 8.44
C GLN A 106 -15.67 20.76 8.94
N LYS A 107 -14.64 20.30 8.22
CA LYS A 107 -13.22 20.57 8.52
C LYS A 107 -12.96 22.06 8.75
N THR A 108 -13.42 22.92 7.84
CA THR A 108 -13.23 24.38 7.92
C THR A 108 -13.83 25.00 9.17
N SER A 109 -15.05 24.58 9.55
CA SER A 109 -15.72 25.04 10.76
C SER A 109 -15.01 24.56 12.03
N LEU A 110 -14.54 23.31 12.02
CA LEU A 110 -13.81 22.70 13.12
C LEU A 110 -12.45 23.39 13.35
N ASP A 111 -11.69 23.60 12.28
CA ASP A 111 -10.40 24.28 12.28
C ASP A 111 -10.55 25.73 12.79
N ALA A 112 -11.58 26.45 12.35
CA ALA A 112 -11.89 27.79 12.83
C ALA A 112 -12.24 27.80 14.33
N LYS A 113 -13.01 26.82 14.81
CA LYS A 113 -13.37 26.69 16.23
C LYS A 113 -12.14 26.42 17.11
N PHE A 114 -11.22 25.57 16.67
CA PHE A 114 -9.99 25.32 17.41
C PHE A 114 -9.01 26.49 17.33
N SER A 115 -8.98 27.20 16.20
CA SER A 115 -8.18 28.41 16.05
C SER A 115 -8.58 29.47 17.08
N THR A 116 -9.89 29.66 17.30
CA THR A 116 -10.38 30.60 18.33
C THR A 116 -10.19 30.08 19.74
N LEU A 117 -10.44 28.79 19.99
CA LEU A 117 -10.30 28.17 21.32
C LEU A 117 -8.87 28.20 21.85
N PHE A 118 -7.88 27.95 21.00
CA PHE A 118 -6.47 27.89 21.39
C PHE A 118 -5.72 29.19 21.14
N HIS A 119 -6.38 30.23 20.61
CA HIS A 119 -5.73 31.46 20.15
C HIS A 119 -4.59 31.20 19.14
N LEU A 120 -4.76 30.17 18.30
CA LEU A 120 -3.81 29.74 17.28
C LEU A 120 -4.41 30.04 15.90
N GLY A 121 -3.99 31.14 15.27
CA GLY A 121 -4.41 31.43 13.90
C GLY A 121 -3.99 30.32 12.94
N GLY A 122 -4.93 29.83 12.13
CA GLY A 122 -4.65 28.81 11.11
C GLY A 122 -4.42 27.40 11.68
N PHE A 123 -5.09 27.04 12.78
CA PHE A 123 -5.03 25.69 13.32
C PHE A 123 -5.50 24.68 12.27
N GLU A 124 -4.67 23.70 11.98
CA GLU A 124 -4.99 22.54 11.15
C GLU A 124 -4.25 21.33 11.68
N VAL A 125 -4.93 20.19 11.72
CA VAL A 125 -4.29 18.90 11.98
C VAL A 125 -3.70 18.39 10.69
N VAL A 126 -2.40 18.57 10.52
CA VAL A 126 -1.67 18.13 9.33
C VAL A 126 -1.24 16.67 9.50
N LEU A 127 -1.60 15.82 8.55
CA LEU A 127 -1.23 14.40 8.53
C LEU A 127 0.28 14.24 8.28
N PRO A 128 1.06 13.67 9.23
CA PRO A 128 2.46 13.38 9.01
C PRO A 128 2.63 12.35 7.90
N ALA A 129 3.55 12.61 6.98
CA ALA A 129 3.85 11.70 5.88
C ALA A 129 4.12 10.27 6.41
N THR A 130 3.65 9.25 5.70
CA THR A 130 3.97 7.83 5.99
C THR A 130 3.53 7.29 7.37
N ILE A 131 2.77 8.06 8.17
CA ILE A 131 2.30 7.64 9.51
C ILE A 131 1.65 6.28 9.56
N SER A 132 0.90 5.95 8.51
CA SER A 132 0.22 4.67 8.38
C SER A 132 1.21 3.48 8.28
N TYR A 133 2.37 3.66 7.65
CA TYR A 133 3.37 2.61 7.45
C TYR A 133 4.26 2.43 8.69
N TYR A 134 4.81 3.51 9.25
CA TYR A 134 5.67 3.37 10.43
C TYR A 134 4.87 2.91 11.66
N THR A 135 3.57 3.26 11.78
CA THR A 135 2.70 2.70 12.82
C THR A 135 2.60 1.17 12.72
N PHE A 136 2.47 0.61 11.51
CA PHE A 136 2.47 -0.84 11.31
C PHE A 136 3.80 -1.48 11.69
N GLN A 137 4.92 -0.86 11.32
CA GLN A 137 6.25 -1.35 11.70
C GLN A 137 6.45 -1.33 13.22
N LEU A 138 6.09 -0.25 13.90
CA LEU A 138 6.23 -0.10 15.35
C LEU A 138 5.37 -1.11 16.14
N ILE A 139 4.12 -1.29 15.74
CA ILE A 139 3.23 -2.29 16.35
C ILE A 139 3.75 -3.71 16.07
N SER A 140 4.14 -4.00 14.83
CA SER A 140 4.68 -5.33 14.47
C SER A 140 5.93 -5.66 15.26
N PHE A 141 6.86 -4.71 15.41
CA PHE A 141 8.06 -4.87 16.21
C PHE A 141 7.73 -5.24 17.66
N ALA A 142 6.81 -4.52 18.30
CA ALA A 142 6.46 -4.79 19.70
C ALA A 142 5.79 -6.15 19.88
N VAL A 143 4.85 -6.51 19.00
CA VAL A 143 4.17 -7.81 19.05
C VAL A 143 5.16 -8.95 18.78
N ASP A 144 5.95 -8.85 17.71
CA ASP A 144 6.90 -9.89 17.31
C ASP A 144 8.03 -10.02 18.34
N SER A 145 8.46 -8.93 18.97
CA SER A 145 9.47 -8.99 20.03
C SER A 145 9.06 -9.91 21.18
N LYS A 146 7.76 -9.95 21.50
CA LYS A 146 7.23 -10.85 22.53
C LYS A 146 6.92 -12.24 22.01
N ARG A 147 6.46 -12.36 20.76
CA ARG A 147 6.08 -13.63 20.15
C ARG A 147 7.28 -14.49 19.79
N GLU A 148 8.29 -13.88 19.16
CA GLU A 148 9.50 -14.53 18.65
C GLU A 148 10.66 -14.45 19.65
N GLY A 149 10.45 -13.79 20.81
CA GLY A 149 11.43 -13.73 21.89
C GLY A 149 12.68 -12.94 21.54
N PHE A 150 12.53 -11.74 20.96
CA PHE A 150 13.67 -10.84 20.77
C PHE A 150 14.25 -10.52 22.16
N ASP A 151 15.54 -10.71 22.34
CA ASP A 151 16.22 -10.35 23.59
C ASP A 151 16.24 -8.82 23.75
N LYS A 152 16.56 -8.31 24.95
CA LYS A 152 16.78 -6.87 25.16
C LYS A 152 18.02 -6.33 24.42
N ASN A 153 18.70 -7.13 23.61
CA ASN A 153 19.95 -6.79 22.95
C ASN A 153 19.73 -6.36 21.49
N VAL A 154 18.50 -6.10 21.05
CA VAL A 154 18.28 -5.38 19.80
C VAL A 154 19.08 -4.09 19.84
N SER A 155 19.95 -3.89 18.85
CA SER A 155 20.79 -2.70 18.80
C SER A 155 19.93 -1.45 18.52
N PRO A 156 20.17 -0.30 19.17
CA PRO A 156 19.44 0.93 18.85
C PRO A 156 19.54 1.23 17.35
N THR A 157 20.75 1.12 16.79
CA THR A 157 20.98 1.33 15.37
C THR A 157 20.17 0.40 14.48
N GLY A 158 19.96 -0.87 14.86
CA GLY A 158 19.13 -1.80 14.11
C GLY A 158 17.66 -1.41 14.14
N PHE A 159 17.14 -1.01 15.31
CA PHE A 159 15.77 -0.51 15.45
C PHE A 159 15.52 0.78 14.65
N PHE A 160 16.40 1.78 14.78
CA PHE A 160 16.29 3.02 14.01
C PHE A 160 16.45 2.77 12.52
N SER A 161 17.39 1.92 12.09
CA SER A 161 17.56 1.56 10.68
C SER A 161 16.31 0.90 10.10
N PHE A 162 15.63 0.06 10.89
CA PHE A 162 14.39 -0.62 10.48
C PHE A 162 13.25 0.37 10.21
N ILE A 163 12.99 1.32 11.13
CA ILE A 163 11.89 2.27 10.97
C ILE A 163 12.21 3.36 9.95
N PHE A 164 13.44 3.88 9.98
CA PHE A 164 13.85 4.93 9.05
C PHE A 164 14.16 4.39 7.66
N PHE A 165 14.05 3.11 7.34
CA PHE A 165 14.53 2.59 6.05
C PHE A 165 13.81 3.23 4.84
N PHE A 166 14.43 4.26 4.24
CA PHE A 166 13.79 5.08 3.19
C PHE A 166 13.25 4.32 1.97
N PRO A 167 13.85 3.18 1.53
CA PRO A 167 13.31 2.44 0.40
C PRO A 167 11.87 2.00 0.61
N VAL A 168 11.44 1.81 1.88
CA VAL A 168 10.06 1.38 2.19
C VAL A 168 9.17 2.45 2.82
N MET A 169 9.73 3.58 3.28
CA MET A 169 8.98 4.59 4.03
C MET A 169 7.77 5.14 3.26
N ILE A 170 7.91 5.44 1.96
CA ILE A 170 6.81 6.04 1.18
C ILE A 170 5.74 5.01 0.79
N ALA A 171 6.15 3.96 0.09
CA ALA A 171 5.25 3.02 -0.57
C ALA A 171 5.92 1.66 -0.85
N GLY A 172 6.71 1.17 0.11
CA GLY A 172 7.33 -0.16 0.00
C GLY A 172 6.51 -1.27 0.67
N PRO A 173 7.02 -2.51 0.60
CA PRO A 173 6.47 -3.61 1.39
C PRO A 173 6.49 -3.27 2.89
N ILE A 174 5.44 -3.64 3.62
CA ILE A 174 5.39 -3.49 5.08
C ILE A 174 6.37 -4.48 5.70
N LEU A 175 7.55 -3.98 6.07
CA LEU A 175 8.64 -4.81 6.60
C LEU A 175 8.35 -5.29 8.02
N ARG A 176 8.83 -6.49 8.33
CA ARG A 176 8.96 -7.00 9.71
C ARG A 176 10.42 -7.01 10.12
N PHE A 177 10.69 -6.68 11.38
CA PHE A 177 12.06 -6.55 11.87
C PHE A 177 12.89 -7.83 11.68
N ASP A 178 12.30 -8.99 11.94
CA ASP A 178 13.00 -10.28 11.83
C ASP A 178 13.47 -10.60 10.40
N GLN A 179 12.75 -10.12 9.39
CA GLN A 179 13.11 -10.34 7.97
C GLN A 179 14.40 -9.60 7.57
N VAL A 180 14.71 -8.49 8.25
CA VAL A 180 15.78 -7.55 7.82
C VAL A 180 16.86 -7.32 8.88
N ARG A 181 16.66 -7.73 10.14
CA ARG A 181 17.60 -7.49 11.26
C ARG A 181 19.04 -7.92 10.94
N ASN A 182 19.21 -9.10 10.35
CA ASN A 182 20.54 -9.64 10.02
C ASN A 182 21.19 -8.90 8.85
N GLN A 183 20.35 -8.38 7.94
CA GLN A 183 20.79 -7.63 6.76
C GLN A 183 21.28 -6.22 7.13
N PHE A 184 20.76 -5.63 8.21
CA PHE A 184 21.26 -4.35 8.73
C PHE A 184 22.65 -4.47 9.38
N GLU A 185 22.95 -5.60 10.01
CA GLU A 185 24.26 -5.84 10.62
C GLU A 185 25.31 -6.17 9.56
N ASN A 186 24.94 -6.95 8.52
CA ASN A 186 25.85 -7.36 7.45
C ASN A 186 25.21 -7.22 6.05
N PRO A 187 25.11 -5.99 5.49
CA PRO A 187 24.60 -5.80 4.14
C PRO A 187 25.57 -6.38 3.11
N THR A 188 25.04 -7.15 2.15
CA THR A 188 25.82 -7.88 1.13
C THR A 188 25.50 -7.37 -0.26
N MET A 189 26.54 -7.01 -1.03
CA MET A 189 26.42 -6.68 -2.46
C MET A 189 27.05 -7.79 -3.30
N THR A 190 26.31 -8.27 -4.30
CA THR A 190 26.78 -9.25 -5.29
C THR A 190 26.42 -8.74 -6.69
N PRO A 191 27.13 -9.18 -7.76
CA PRO A 191 26.75 -8.82 -9.13
C PRO A 191 25.30 -9.17 -9.46
N SER A 192 24.81 -10.32 -8.97
CA SER A 192 23.42 -10.74 -9.14
C SER A 192 22.45 -9.80 -8.44
N LYS A 193 22.73 -9.37 -7.20
CA LYS A 193 21.91 -8.35 -6.49
C LYS A 193 21.89 -7.00 -7.22
N LEU A 194 23.02 -6.58 -7.81
CA LEU A 194 23.08 -5.36 -8.61
C LEU A 194 22.17 -5.47 -9.84
N ILE A 195 22.29 -6.57 -10.59
CA ILE A 195 21.49 -6.82 -11.81
C ILE A 195 19.99 -6.92 -11.46
N ASP A 196 19.64 -7.70 -10.45
CA ASP A 196 18.26 -7.84 -9.97
C ASP A 196 17.69 -6.49 -9.48
N GLY A 197 18.51 -5.71 -8.77
CA GLY A 197 18.13 -4.40 -8.25
C GLY A 197 17.80 -3.41 -9.36
N LEU A 198 18.68 -3.30 -10.36
CA LEU A 198 18.46 -2.45 -11.53
C LEU A 198 17.27 -2.94 -12.37
N TRP A 199 17.12 -4.26 -12.53
CA TRP A 199 16.01 -4.85 -13.28
C TRP A 199 14.66 -4.55 -12.63
N LEU A 200 14.55 -4.72 -11.31
CA LEU A 200 13.35 -4.37 -10.54
C LEU A 200 13.05 -2.86 -10.60
N PHE A 201 14.08 -2.02 -10.51
CA PHE A 201 13.92 -0.57 -10.60
C PHE A 201 13.37 -0.16 -11.97
N ILE A 202 13.97 -0.65 -13.06
CA ILE A 202 13.51 -0.41 -14.43
C ILE A 202 12.09 -0.93 -14.66
N ARG A 203 11.81 -2.15 -14.21
CA ARG A 203 10.46 -2.73 -14.28
C ARG A 203 9.43 -1.85 -13.58
N GLY A 204 9.76 -1.33 -12.41
CA GLY A 204 8.89 -0.44 -11.66
C GLY A 204 8.71 0.93 -12.31
N LEU A 205 9.77 1.48 -12.93
CA LEU A 205 9.69 2.69 -13.76
C LEU A 205 8.75 2.51 -14.96
N VAL A 206 8.80 1.37 -15.66
CA VAL A 206 7.87 1.10 -16.76
C VAL A 206 6.43 1.04 -16.25
N LYS A 207 6.18 0.27 -15.18
CA LYS A 207 4.84 0.15 -14.59
C LYS A 207 4.29 1.52 -14.15
N LYS A 208 4.99 2.23 -13.25
CA LYS A 208 4.50 3.50 -12.69
C LYS A 208 4.69 4.69 -13.62
N GLY A 209 5.88 4.85 -14.17
CA GLY A 209 6.26 6.03 -14.96
C GLY A 209 5.60 6.07 -16.34
N LEU A 210 5.33 4.91 -16.96
CA LEU A 210 4.77 4.84 -18.31
C LEU A 210 3.33 4.34 -18.32
N LEU A 211 3.08 3.13 -17.79
CA LEU A 211 1.77 2.48 -17.96
C LEU A 211 0.69 3.11 -17.08
N SER A 212 0.97 3.33 -15.80
CA SER A 212 0.04 4.06 -14.91
C SER A 212 -0.23 5.48 -15.45
N ALA A 213 0.81 6.18 -15.90
CA ALA A 213 0.68 7.51 -16.51
C ALA A 213 -0.19 7.52 -17.79
N ALA A 214 -0.21 6.41 -18.55
CA ALA A 214 -1.06 6.27 -19.72
C ALA A 214 -2.52 5.93 -19.38
N VAL A 215 -2.78 5.22 -18.27
CA VAL A 215 -4.15 4.89 -17.84
C VAL A 215 -4.83 6.09 -17.18
N LEU A 216 -4.10 6.87 -16.39
CA LEU A 216 -4.68 7.93 -15.55
C LEU A 216 -5.56 8.94 -16.32
N PRO A 217 -5.17 9.47 -17.50
CA PRO A 217 -6.01 10.38 -18.28
C PRO A 217 -7.34 9.77 -18.76
N LEU A 218 -7.42 8.44 -18.89
CA LEU A 218 -8.64 7.74 -19.31
C LEU A 218 -9.67 7.69 -18.17
N ILE A 219 -9.21 7.47 -16.95
CA ILE A 219 -10.08 7.20 -15.79
C ILE A 219 -10.34 8.44 -14.92
N ALA A 220 -9.41 9.41 -14.88
CA ALA A 220 -9.53 10.59 -14.04
C ALA A 220 -10.77 11.45 -14.34
N PRO A 221 -11.17 11.71 -15.61
CA PRO A 221 -12.40 12.44 -15.91
C PRO A 221 -13.65 11.74 -15.37
N VAL A 222 -13.67 10.40 -15.42
CA VAL A 222 -14.79 9.59 -14.90
C VAL A 222 -14.88 9.68 -13.38
N PHE A 223 -13.74 9.78 -12.68
CA PHE A 223 -13.71 9.93 -11.22
C PHE A 223 -14.25 11.28 -10.75
N LEU A 224 -13.97 12.34 -11.51
CA LEU A 224 -14.41 13.70 -11.19
C LEU A 224 -15.91 13.88 -11.43
N SER A 225 -16.43 13.29 -12.52
CA SER A 225 -17.83 13.47 -12.92
C SER A 225 -18.51 12.13 -13.26
N PRO A 226 -18.64 11.20 -12.29
CA PRO A 226 -19.16 9.85 -12.57
C PRO A 226 -20.62 9.84 -13.02
N LYS A 227 -21.37 10.93 -12.82
CA LYS A 227 -22.77 11.08 -13.24
C LYS A 227 -22.92 11.31 -14.75
N ASP A 228 -21.87 11.76 -15.44
CA ASP A 228 -21.95 12.13 -16.86
C ASP A 228 -21.74 10.93 -17.80
N TYR A 229 -21.08 9.87 -17.31
CA TYR A 229 -20.67 8.70 -18.10
C TYR A 229 -21.74 7.62 -18.17
N SER A 230 -21.72 6.67 -19.10
CA SER A 230 -22.68 5.54 -19.06
C SER A 230 -22.35 4.51 -17.96
N GLY A 231 -23.31 3.65 -17.62
CA GLY A 231 -23.06 2.50 -16.73
C GLY A 231 -21.96 1.57 -17.25
N ILE A 232 -21.88 1.38 -18.57
CA ILE A 232 -20.82 0.60 -19.22
C ILE A 232 -19.46 1.30 -19.08
N ALA A 233 -19.41 2.61 -19.29
CA ALA A 233 -18.19 3.38 -19.11
C ALA A 233 -17.68 3.32 -17.66
N LEU A 234 -18.56 3.38 -16.67
CA LEU A 234 -18.20 3.21 -15.25
C LEU A 234 -17.67 1.80 -14.95
N LEU A 235 -18.27 0.75 -15.52
CA LEU A 235 -17.77 -0.62 -15.36
C LEU A 235 -16.37 -0.80 -15.95
N LEU A 236 -16.15 -0.32 -17.18
CA LEU A 236 -14.84 -0.35 -17.84
C LEU A 236 -13.80 0.44 -17.04
N THR A 237 -14.22 1.58 -16.48
CA THR A 237 -13.39 2.41 -15.59
C THR A 237 -12.97 1.64 -14.35
N CYS A 238 -13.81 0.76 -13.79
CA CYS A 238 -13.41 -0.09 -12.65
C CYS A 238 -12.26 -1.03 -13.01
N PHE A 239 -12.27 -1.64 -14.20
CA PHE A 239 -11.18 -2.50 -14.67
C PHE A 239 -9.89 -1.72 -14.93
N LEU A 240 -9.99 -0.56 -15.59
CA LEU A 240 -8.85 0.30 -15.85
C LEU A 240 -8.28 0.90 -14.56
N PHE A 241 -9.14 1.22 -13.58
CA PHE A 241 -8.71 1.63 -12.26
C PHE A 241 -7.89 0.53 -11.57
N ALA A 242 -8.32 -0.72 -11.66
CA ALA A 242 -7.57 -1.86 -11.12
C ALA A 242 -6.18 -1.98 -11.76
N ALA A 243 -6.12 -1.87 -13.09
CA ALA A 243 -4.88 -1.88 -13.85
C ALA A 243 -3.96 -0.72 -13.44
N ASN A 244 -4.50 0.50 -13.34
CA ASN A 244 -3.79 1.69 -12.87
C ASN A 244 -3.23 1.48 -11.46
N LEU A 245 -4.06 1.00 -10.54
CA LEU A 245 -3.66 0.75 -9.15
C LEU A 245 -2.56 -0.31 -9.06
N TYR A 246 -2.65 -1.37 -9.86
CA TYR A 246 -1.59 -2.36 -9.98
C TYR A 246 -0.30 -1.74 -10.51
N PHE A 247 -0.34 -1.03 -11.64
CA PHE A 247 0.85 -0.41 -12.25
C PHE A 247 1.50 0.62 -11.33
N ASP A 248 0.71 1.47 -10.68
CA ASP A 248 1.20 2.49 -9.76
C ASP A 248 1.86 1.86 -8.53
N PHE A 249 1.16 0.96 -7.85
CA PHE A 249 1.60 0.43 -6.57
C PHE A 249 2.60 -0.73 -6.71
N SER A 250 2.37 -1.65 -7.65
CA SER A 250 3.38 -2.68 -7.97
C SER A 250 4.65 -2.02 -8.52
N GLY A 251 4.53 -0.95 -9.31
CA GLY A 251 5.69 -0.21 -9.79
C GLY A 251 6.53 0.42 -8.67
N LEU A 252 5.88 1.06 -7.69
CA LEU A 252 6.57 1.61 -6.52
C LEU A 252 7.24 0.55 -5.67
N THR A 253 6.56 -0.57 -5.42
CA THR A 253 7.12 -1.64 -4.61
C THR A 253 8.23 -2.40 -5.33
N ASP A 254 8.16 -2.54 -6.66
CA ASP A 254 9.28 -3.06 -7.47
C ASP A 254 10.50 -2.13 -7.39
N MET A 255 10.31 -0.80 -7.51
CA MET A 255 11.40 0.17 -7.32
C MET A 255 11.96 0.13 -5.89
N ALA A 256 11.11 0.07 -4.86
CA ALA A 256 11.52 -0.05 -3.46
C ALA A 256 12.38 -1.30 -3.22
N ARG A 257 11.95 -2.46 -3.77
CA ARG A 257 12.71 -3.71 -3.73
C ARG A 257 14.02 -3.61 -4.51
N GLY A 258 14.02 -2.95 -5.66
CA GLY A 258 15.21 -2.68 -6.45
C GLY A 258 16.25 -1.86 -5.70
N ILE A 259 15.82 -0.74 -5.11
CA ILE A 259 16.66 0.09 -4.22
C ILE A 259 17.17 -0.73 -3.03
N GLY A 260 16.30 -1.52 -2.40
CA GLY A 260 16.68 -2.45 -1.34
C GLY A 260 17.83 -3.35 -1.75
N LYS A 261 17.72 -4.03 -2.90
CA LYS A 261 18.78 -4.90 -3.46
C LYS A 261 20.08 -4.13 -3.72
N LEU A 262 19.99 -2.92 -4.27
CA LEU A 262 21.14 -2.03 -4.49
C LEU A 262 21.79 -1.59 -3.17
N MET A 263 21.06 -1.62 -2.06
CA MET A 263 21.60 -1.36 -0.72
C MET A 263 21.99 -2.64 0.03
N GLY A 264 21.87 -3.81 -0.61
CA GLY A 264 22.24 -5.11 -0.07
C GLY A 264 21.13 -5.84 0.68
N PHE A 265 19.88 -5.34 0.58
CA PHE A 265 18.70 -5.86 1.27
C PHE A 265 17.75 -6.63 0.33
N ASP A 266 17.24 -7.74 0.81
CA ASP A 266 16.23 -8.58 0.18
C ASP A 266 14.86 -8.26 0.81
N LEU A 267 14.10 -7.40 0.15
CA LEU A 267 12.77 -6.97 0.60
C LEU A 267 11.67 -7.91 0.06
N PRO A 268 10.61 -8.19 0.84
CA PRO A 268 9.57 -9.12 0.46
C PRO A 268 8.74 -8.61 -0.73
N GLU A 269 8.11 -9.54 -1.44
CA GLU A 269 7.21 -9.20 -2.55
C GLU A 269 5.88 -8.66 -2.01
N ASN A 270 5.32 -7.67 -2.70
CA ASN A 270 4.02 -7.12 -2.36
C ASN A 270 2.90 -7.56 -3.32
N PHE A 271 3.24 -7.97 -4.54
CA PHE A 271 2.29 -8.42 -5.56
C PHE A 271 2.81 -9.67 -6.25
N LYS A 272 1.91 -10.63 -6.48
CA LYS A 272 2.20 -11.88 -7.20
C LYS A 272 1.05 -12.24 -8.14
N ALA A 273 1.11 -11.72 -9.37
CA ALA A 273 0.09 -11.88 -10.40
C ALA A 273 -1.35 -11.76 -9.83
N PRO A 274 -1.71 -10.62 -9.20
CA PRO A 274 -2.99 -10.46 -8.53
C PRO A 274 -4.20 -10.87 -9.36
N PHE A 275 -4.27 -10.50 -10.64
CA PHE A 275 -5.41 -10.77 -11.52
C PHE A 275 -5.45 -12.20 -12.07
N PHE A 276 -4.57 -13.11 -11.64
CA PHE A 276 -4.68 -14.55 -11.88
C PHE A 276 -5.36 -15.29 -10.72
N PHE A 277 -6.01 -14.54 -9.82
CA PHE A 277 -6.79 -15.10 -8.72
C PHE A 277 -7.85 -16.11 -9.22
N GLN A 278 -8.15 -17.09 -8.37
CA GLN A 278 -9.31 -17.99 -8.57
C GLN A 278 -10.42 -17.75 -7.56
N SER A 279 -10.22 -16.86 -6.58
CA SER A 279 -11.15 -16.58 -5.49
C SER A 279 -10.90 -15.24 -4.83
N PHE A 280 -11.82 -14.78 -3.97
CA PHE A 280 -11.58 -13.61 -3.13
C PHE A 280 -10.39 -13.86 -2.18
N GLY A 281 -10.34 -15.03 -1.55
CA GLY A 281 -9.22 -15.42 -0.70
C GLY A 281 -7.89 -15.48 -1.48
N ASP A 282 -7.90 -15.95 -2.73
CA ASP A 282 -6.70 -16.02 -3.57
C ASP A 282 -6.24 -14.64 -4.03
N LEU A 283 -7.16 -13.75 -4.38
CA LEU A 283 -6.85 -12.35 -4.66
C LEU A 283 -6.07 -11.71 -3.51
N TRP A 284 -6.53 -11.88 -2.25
CA TRP A 284 -5.84 -11.33 -1.07
C TRP A 284 -4.55 -12.07 -0.68
N ARG A 285 -4.24 -13.20 -1.31
CA ARG A 285 -2.94 -13.89 -1.25
C ARG A 285 -2.02 -13.53 -2.42
N ARG A 286 -2.40 -12.57 -3.24
CA ARG A 286 -1.64 -12.11 -4.42
C ARG A 286 -1.54 -10.60 -4.51
N TRP A 287 -2.51 -9.89 -3.95
CA TRP A 287 -2.59 -8.44 -3.86
C TRP A 287 -2.12 -7.92 -2.51
N HIS A 288 -1.22 -6.93 -2.52
CA HIS A 288 -0.69 -6.27 -1.32
C HIS A 288 -0.32 -7.23 -0.19
N LEU A 289 0.48 -8.25 -0.52
CA LEU A 289 0.84 -9.39 0.33
C LEU A 289 1.28 -9.00 1.73
N THR A 290 2.17 -8.01 1.86
CA THR A 290 2.68 -7.62 3.18
C THR A 290 1.61 -7.00 4.05
N PHE A 291 0.65 -6.29 3.46
CA PHE A 291 -0.51 -5.74 4.18
C PHE A 291 -1.48 -6.85 4.57
N SER A 292 -1.83 -7.72 3.63
CA SER A 292 -2.71 -8.87 3.87
C SER A 292 -2.18 -9.75 5.01
N PHE A 293 -0.88 -10.03 5.03
CA PHE A 293 -0.23 -10.75 6.13
C PHE A 293 -0.19 -9.96 7.43
N TRP A 294 -0.01 -8.64 7.38
CA TRP A 294 -0.05 -7.78 8.56
C TRP A 294 -1.44 -7.81 9.22
N ILE A 295 -2.51 -7.50 8.48
CA ILE A 295 -3.87 -7.52 9.04
C ILE A 295 -4.28 -8.93 9.51
N ARG A 296 -3.80 -9.98 8.83
CA ARG A 296 -4.00 -11.36 9.28
C ARG A 296 -3.34 -11.62 10.63
N ASP A 297 -2.06 -11.27 10.76
CA ASP A 297 -1.24 -11.66 11.92
C ASP A 297 -1.47 -10.78 13.15
N TYR A 298 -1.79 -9.49 12.95
CA TYR A 298 -1.93 -8.51 14.03
C TYR A 298 -3.39 -8.11 14.34
N ILE A 299 -4.36 -8.48 13.50
CA ILE A 299 -5.79 -8.23 13.77
C ILE A 299 -6.58 -9.55 13.78
N TYR A 300 -6.62 -10.27 12.65
CA TYR A 300 -7.49 -11.45 12.51
C TYR A 300 -7.16 -12.58 13.49
N ILE A 301 -5.88 -12.98 13.58
CA ILE A 301 -5.43 -14.06 14.47
C ILE A 301 -5.67 -13.69 15.95
N PRO A 302 -5.29 -12.50 16.45
CA PRO A 302 -5.60 -12.07 17.82
C PRO A 302 -7.10 -12.03 18.16
N LEU A 303 -7.99 -11.76 17.20
CA LEU A 303 -9.44 -11.82 17.39
C LEU A 303 -10.01 -13.25 17.52
N GLY A 304 -9.16 -14.27 17.35
CA GLY A 304 -9.48 -15.69 17.44
C GLY A 304 -9.38 -16.44 16.10
N GLY A 305 -9.03 -15.74 15.01
CA GLY A 305 -8.92 -16.31 13.68
C GLY A 305 -10.17 -17.12 13.28
N SER A 306 -9.95 -18.33 12.79
CA SER A 306 -11.01 -19.28 12.42
C SER A 306 -11.35 -20.32 13.50
N LYS A 307 -10.86 -20.16 14.74
CA LYS A 307 -10.91 -21.23 15.76
C LYS A 307 -12.20 -21.27 16.60
N LYS A 308 -13.02 -20.22 16.57
CA LYS A 308 -14.19 -20.04 17.46
C LYS A 308 -15.54 -20.18 16.73
N GLY A 309 -15.59 -21.04 15.72
CA GLY A 309 -16.79 -21.29 14.90
C GLY A 309 -17.02 -20.27 13.79
N GLU A 310 -18.00 -20.55 12.92
CA GLU A 310 -18.21 -19.79 11.68
C GLU A 310 -18.70 -18.36 11.93
N LEU A 311 -19.63 -18.14 12.86
CA LEU A 311 -20.11 -16.78 13.18
C LEU A 311 -18.96 -15.88 13.66
N ARG A 312 -18.12 -16.37 14.58
CA ARG A 312 -16.97 -15.60 15.05
C ARG A 312 -15.95 -15.37 13.95
N THR A 313 -15.77 -16.34 13.06
CA THR A 313 -14.88 -16.21 11.91
C THR A 313 -15.35 -15.11 10.95
N THR A 314 -16.65 -15.06 10.64
CA THR A 314 -17.27 -14.00 9.83
C THR A 314 -17.09 -12.63 10.48
N ILE A 315 -17.36 -12.49 11.78
CA ILE A 315 -17.15 -11.24 12.51
C ILE A 315 -15.67 -10.84 12.46
N ASN A 316 -14.75 -11.78 12.68
CA ASN A 316 -13.31 -11.51 12.64
C ASN A 316 -12.87 -11.05 11.24
N LEU A 317 -13.37 -11.65 10.16
CA LEU A 317 -13.08 -11.23 8.78
C LEU A 317 -13.61 -9.82 8.51
N ILE A 318 -14.87 -9.55 8.85
CA ILE A 318 -15.50 -8.23 8.67
C ILE A 318 -14.73 -7.15 9.42
N VAL A 319 -14.44 -7.35 10.71
CA VAL A 319 -13.68 -6.38 11.51
C VAL A 319 -12.28 -6.16 10.94
N THR A 320 -11.60 -7.24 10.54
CA THR A 320 -10.24 -7.15 9.97
C THR A 320 -10.23 -6.30 8.71
N PHE A 321 -11.15 -6.54 7.77
CA PHE A 321 -11.19 -5.79 6.52
C PHE A 321 -11.80 -4.39 6.65
N MET A 322 -12.72 -4.14 7.59
CA MET A 322 -13.16 -2.77 7.91
C MET A 322 -12.02 -1.91 8.44
N LEU A 323 -11.21 -2.44 9.36
CA LEU A 323 -10.00 -1.76 9.85
C LEU A 323 -8.96 -1.60 8.75
N GLY A 324 -8.79 -2.61 7.89
CA GLY A 324 -7.94 -2.52 6.70
C GLY A 324 -8.42 -1.47 5.69
N GLY A 325 -9.73 -1.34 5.51
CA GLY A 325 -10.36 -0.28 4.73
C GLY A 325 -10.02 1.09 5.29
N LEU A 326 -10.32 1.35 6.56
CA LEU A 326 -9.97 2.62 7.22
C LEU A 326 -8.48 2.95 7.15
N TRP A 327 -7.61 1.92 7.19
CA TRP A 327 -6.18 2.13 6.99
C TRP A 327 -5.86 2.72 5.61
N HIS A 328 -6.60 2.38 4.55
CA HIS A 328 -6.39 2.97 3.23
C HIS A 328 -6.85 4.43 3.14
N GLY A 329 -7.88 4.85 3.89
CA GLY A 329 -8.31 6.24 3.93
C GLY A 329 -9.37 6.50 4.99
N ALA A 330 -9.39 7.73 5.54
CA ALA A 330 -10.26 8.12 6.65
C ALA A 330 -11.65 8.56 6.16
N SER A 331 -12.39 7.68 5.49
CA SER A 331 -13.74 7.98 4.99
C SER A 331 -14.69 6.79 5.05
N LEU A 332 -16.00 7.07 4.94
CA LEU A 332 -17.04 6.04 4.88
C LEU A 332 -16.87 5.11 3.68
N ASN A 333 -16.37 5.62 2.55
CA ASN A 333 -16.11 4.81 1.36
C ASN A 333 -15.18 3.63 1.65
N PHE A 334 -14.05 3.92 2.30
CA PHE A 334 -13.07 2.89 2.63
C PHE A 334 -13.58 1.92 3.68
N LEU A 335 -14.36 2.39 4.66
CA LEU A 335 -15.02 1.53 5.64
C LEU A 335 -15.96 0.53 4.96
N ILE A 336 -16.79 1.00 4.02
CA ILE A 336 -17.75 0.17 3.28
C ILE A 336 -17.05 -0.78 2.31
N TRP A 337 -16.01 -0.34 1.62
CA TRP A 337 -15.19 -1.23 0.80
C TRP A 337 -14.56 -2.36 1.63
N GLY A 338 -14.09 -2.05 2.83
CA GLY A 338 -13.60 -3.03 3.79
C GLY A 338 -14.68 -4.00 4.25
N LEU A 339 -15.87 -3.49 4.60
CA LEU A 339 -17.03 -4.31 4.96
C LEU A 339 -17.41 -5.28 3.84
N LEU A 340 -17.53 -4.80 2.60
CA LEU A 340 -17.85 -5.62 1.43
C LEU A 340 -16.82 -6.73 1.23
N THR A 341 -15.54 -6.40 1.33
CA THR A 341 -14.46 -7.39 1.23
C THR A 341 -14.56 -8.46 2.31
N GLY A 342 -14.82 -8.07 3.56
CA GLY A 342 -15.04 -9.00 4.67
C GLY A 342 -16.26 -9.90 4.45
N ILE A 343 -17.34 -9.37 3.88
CA ILE A 343 -18.53 -10.13 3.48
C ILE A 343 -18.19 -11.13 2.39
N TYR A 344 -17.47 -10.73 1.33
CA TYR A 344 -17.10 -11.63 0.23
C TYR A 344 -16.29 -12.84 0.72
N LEU A 345 -15.31 -12.61 1.59
CA LEU A 345 -14.50 -13.68 2.17
C LEU A 345 -15.31 -14.57 3.12
N SER A 346 -16.25 -13.99 3.86
CA SER A 346 -17.13 -14.75 4.76
C SER A 346 -18.11 -15.63 3.98
N LEU A 347 -18.68 -15.11 2.89
CA LEU A 347 -19.57 -15.85 2.01
C LEU A 347 -18.81 -16.96 1.28
N GLU A 348 -17.63 -16.68 0.74
CA GLU A 348 -16.77 -17.69 0.12
C GLU A 348 -16.48 -18.83 1.09
N ARG A 349 -16.07 -18.51 2.31
CA ARG A 349 -15.85 -19.51 3.37
C ARG A 349 -17.12 -20.31 3.68
N LEU A 350 -18.28 -19.66 3.75
CA LEU A 350 -19.54 -20.34 4.01
C LEU A 350 -19.88 -21.33 2.90
N PHE A 351 -19.69 -20.95 1.63
CA PHE A 351 -19.88 -21.85 0.48
C PHE A 351 -18.94 -23.07 0.56
N GLU A 352 -17.68 -22.85 0.95
CA GLU A 352 -16.69 -23.92 1.14
C GLU A 352 -17.08 -24.87 2.28
N VAL A 353 -17.42 -24.35 3.46
CA VAL A 353 -17.77 -25.14 4.65
C VAL A 353 -19.09 -25.90 4.48
N ARG A 354 -20.09 -25.30 3.81
CA ARG A 354 -21.38 -25.94 3.54
C ARG A 354 -21.36 -26.83 2.29
N ASN A 355 -20.24 -26.89 1.58
CA ASN A 355 -20.09 -27.62 0.31
C ASN A 355 -21.21 -27.29 -0.71
N TRP A 356 -21.61 -26.01 -0.75
CA TRP A 356 -22.65 -25.53 -1.65
C TRP A 356 -22.10 -25.44 -3.08
N ARG A 357 -22.62 -26.30 -3.96
CA ARG A 357 -22.21 -26.36 -5.37
C ARG A 357 -23.14 -25.48 -6.21
N VAL A 358 -22.74 -24.22 -6.40
CA VAL A 358 -23.52 -23.23 -7.17
C VAL A 358 -23.25 -23.33 -8.68
N PHE A 359 -22.05 -23.78 -9.07
CA PHE A 359 -21.62 -23.82 -10.47
C PHE A 359 -21.50 -25.25 -10.99
N PRO A 360 -21.78 -25.49 -12.29
CA PRO A 360 -21.61 -26.79 -12.93
C PRO A 360 -20.16 -27.30 -12.80
N GLU A 361 -19.97 -28.61 -12.63
CA GLU A 361 -18.66 -29.23 -12.33
C GLU A 361 -17.72 -29.37 -13.53
N ILE A 362 -18.00 -28.67 -14.63
CA ILE A 362 -17.14 -28.66 -15.81
C ILE A 362 -15.89 -27.84 -15.46
N PRO A 363 -14.68 -28.43 -15.38
CA PRO A 363 -13.54 -27.80 -14.72
C PRO A 363 -13.16 -26.42 -15.29
N TYR A 364 -13.09 -26.31 -16.62
CA TYR A 364 -12.72 -25.06 -17.30
C TYR A 364 -13.83 -24.00 -17.22
N VAL A 365 -15.10 -24.40 -17.40
CA VAL A 365 -16.24 -23.48 -17.30
C VAL A 365 -16.37 -22.95 -15.87
N LYS A 366 -16.23 -23.82 -14.87
CA LYS A 366 -16.25 -23.45 -13.45
C LYS A 366 -15.19 -22.42 -13.11
N ALA A 367 -13.95 -22.60 -13.60
CA ALA A 367 -12.86 -21.67 -13.36
C ALA A 367 -13.14 -20.29 -14.00
N VAL A 368 -13.56 -20.26 -15.27
CA VAL A 368 -13.87 -19.02 -16.00
C VAL A 368 -15.04 -18.27 -15.36
N VAL A 369 -16.13 -18.98 -15.02
CA VAL A 369 -17.30 -18.36 -14.40
C VAL A 369 -16.97 -17.83 -13.00
N ARG A 370 -16.21 -18.58 -12.19
CA ARG A 370 -15.75 -18.11 -10.87
C ARG A 370 -14.87 -16.89 -10.99
N TYR A 371 -13.92 -16.90 -11.94
CA TYR A 371 -13.06 -15.76 -12.22
C TYR A 371 -13.87 -14.53 -12.61
N ALA A 372 -14.77 -14.66 -13.59
CA ALA A 372 -15.61 -13.56 -14.06
C ALA A 372 -16.50 -13.01 -12.94
N PHE A 373 -17.09 -13.89 -12.11
CA PHE A 373 -17.89 -13.49 -10.97
C PHE A 373 -17.08 -12.67 -9.96
N VAL A 374 -15.93 -13.19 -9.51
CA VAL A 374 -15.07 -12.49 -8.54
C VAL A 374 -14.57 -11.17 -9.13
N LEU A 375 -14.14 -11.18 -10.40
CA LEU A 375 -13.67 -9.98 -11.10
C LEU A 375 -14.76 -8.91 -11.15
N ILE A 376 -15.96 -9.22 -11.62
CA ILE A 376 -17.05 -8.23 -11.76
C ILE A 376 -17.48 -7.71 -10.38
N VAL A 377 -17.76 -8.61 -9.43
CA VAL A 377 -18.26 -8.23 -8.10
C VAL A 377 -17.25 -7.36 -7.37
N TYR A 378 -15.98 -7.78 -7.35
CA TYR A 378 -14.92 -7.02 -6.69
C TYR A 378 -14.62 -5.71 -7.41
N SER A 379 -14.71 -5.69 -8.75
CA SER A 379 -14.48 -4.46 -9.52
C SER A 379 -15.50 -3.37 -9.21
N ILE A 380 -16.78 -3.75 -9.05
CA ILE A 380 -17.82 -2.80 -8.65
C ILE A 380 -17.52 -2.20 -7.27
N SER A 381 -16.88 -2.95 -6.36
CA SER A 381 -16.46 -2.42 -5.05
C SER A 381 -15.40 -1.33 -5.16
N TRP A 382 -14.58 -1.31 -6.23
CA TRP A 382 -13.60 -0.23 -6.43
C TRP A 382 -14.24 1.13 -6.68
N THR A 383 -15.54 1.22 -6.97
CA THR A 383 -16.26 2.51 -7.03
C THR A 383 -16.12 3.29 -5.73
N PHE A 384 -16.13 2.63 -4.57
CA PHE A 384 -15.85 3.27 -3.28
C PHE A 384 -14.42 3.80 -3.19
N PHE A 385 -13.47 3.19 -3.90
CA PHE A 385 -12.07 3.55 -3.84
C PHE A 385 -11.72 4.80 -4.64
N PHE A 386 -12.35 4.99 -5.81
CA PHE A 386 -11.99 6.08 -6.73
C PHE A 386 -12.97 7.25 -6.74
N THR A 387 -14.20 7.08 -6.20
CA THR A 387 -15.18 8.17 -6.19
C THR A 387 -14.96 9.12 -5.01
N PRO A 388 -15.30 10.42 -5.17
CA PRO A 388 -14.99 11.44 -4.16
C PRO A 388 -15.86 11.36 -2.90
N SER A 389 -17.00 10.68 -2.96
CA SER A 389 -17.93 10.59 -1.83
C SER A 389 -18.78 9.33 -1.88
N PHE A 390 -19.37 8.98 -0.73
CA PHE A 390 -20.24 7.81 -0.61
C PHE A 390 -21.46 7.88 -1.53
N ASN A 391 -22.06 9.05 -1.67
CA ASN A 391 -23.17 9.27 -2.60
C ASN A 391 -22.75 9.10 -4.07
N SER A 392 -21.52 9.47 -4.41
CA SER A 392 -20.98 9.28 -5.76
C SER A 392 -20.69 7.80 -6.04
N ALA A 393 -20.18 7.07 -5.04
CA ALA A 393 -19.98 5.62 -5.13
C ALA A 393 -21.30 4.87 -5.38
N THR A 394 -22.31 5.11 -4.53
CA THR A 394 -23.61 4.45 -4.63
C THR A 394 -24.34 4.80 -5.93
N SER A 395 -24.30 6.07 -6.33
CA SER A 395 -24.81 6.51 -7.63
C SER A 395 -24.12 5.75 -8.78
N SER A 396 -22.79 5.64 -8.76
CA SER A 396 -22.03 4.90 -9.79
C SER A 396 -22.45 3.43 -9.86
N ILE A 397 -22.63 2.76 -8.72
CA ILE A 397 -23.09 1.37 -8.67
C ILE A 397 -24.48 1.22 -9.30
N VAL A 398 -25.44 2.09 -8.93
CA VAL A 398 -26.80 2.06 -9.51
C VAL A 398 -26.73 2.22 -11.03
N ARG A 399 -25.88 3.12 -11.53
CA ARG A 399 -25.72 3.38 -12.95
C ARG A 399 -25.14 2.19 -13.72
N ILE A 400 -24.16 1.51 -13.13
CA ILE A 400 -23.61 0.24 -13.65
C ILE A 400 -24.71 -0.83 -13.73
N LEU A 401 -25.45 -1.05 -12.64
CA LEU A 401 -26.43 -2.13 -12.55
C LEU A 401 -27.69 -1.91 -13.40
N THR A 402 -28.05 -0.65 -13.65
CA THR A 402 -29.23 -0.28 -14.46
C THR A 402 -28.87 0.10 -15.89
N PHE A 403 -27.60 -0.06 -16.30
CA PHE A 403 -27.10 0.28 -17.64
C PHE A 403 -27.50 1.69 -18.10
N GLN A 404 -27.43 2.68 -17.20
CA GLN A 404 -27.86 4.03 -17.55
C GLN A 404 -27.05 4.60 -18.71
N ASN A 405 -27.75 5.32 -19.60
CA ASN A 405 -27.12 6.05 -20.69
C ASN A 405 -26.27 7.22 -20.15
N GLY A 406 -25.28 7.60 -20.94
CA GLY A 406 -24.35 8.68 -20.63
C GLY A 406 -23.17 8.66 -21.61
N GLN A 407 -22.16 9.47 -21.36
CA GLN A 407 -20.97 9.53 -22.20
C GLN A 407 -20.22 8.19 -22.21
N PRO A 408 -19.75 7.70 -23.36
CA PRO A 408 -18.89 6.52 -23.41
C PRO A 408 -17.50 6.86 -22.84
N LEU A 409 -16.75 5.81 -22.49
CA LEU A 409 -15.34 5.97 -22.13
C LEU A 409 -14.53 6.27 -23.39
N THR A 410 -13.79 7.38 -23.39
CA THR A 410 -12.89 7.75 -24.49
C THR A 410 -11.56 6.99 -24.38
N GLY A 411 -10.90 6.72 -25.51
CA GLY A 411 -9.58 6.06 -25.51
C GLY A 411 -9.61 4.57 -25.10
N LEU A 412 -10.70 3.87 -25.41
CA LEU A 412 -10.86 2.44 -25.07
C LEU A 412 -9.73 1.56 -25.62
N GLU A 413 -9.21 1.85 -26.81
CA GLU A 413 -8.08 1.14 -27.41
C GLU A 413 -6.84 1.18 -26.50
N THR A 414 -6.49 2.37 -25.99
CA THR A 414 -5.43 2.54 -25.00
C THR A 414 -5.72 1.72 -23.75
N GLY A 415 -6.96 1.75 -23.25
CA GLY A 415 -7.39 0.93 -22.12
C GLY A 415 -7.17 -0.58 -22.36
N MET A 416 -7.50 -1.09 -23.54
CA MET A 416 -7.30 -2.49 -23.92
C MET A 416 -5.82 -2.87 -23.97
N TYR A 417 -4.95 -2.00 -24.50
CA TYR A 417 -3.49 -2.21 -24.44
C TYR A 417 -2.98 -2.27 -23.01
N MET A 418 -3.52 -1.43 -22.11
CA MET A 418 -3.12 -1.43 -20.70
C MET A 418 -3.54 -2.74 -20.00
N LEU A 419 -4.74 -3.25 -20.27
CA LEU A 419 -5.17 -4.57 -19.78
C LEU A 419 -4.31 -5.71 -20.35
N LEU A 420 -3.89 -5.62 -21.62
CA LEU A 420 -2.93 -6.57 -22.19
C LEU A 420 -1.58 -6.51 -21.47
N PHE A 421 -1.05 -5.32 -21.17
CA PHE A 421 0.18 -5.20 -20.39
C PHE A 421 0.06 -5.77 -18.99
N VAL A 422 -1.09 -5.59 -18.31
CA VAL A 422 -1.36 -6.26 -17.03
C VAL A 422 -1.19 -7.76 -17.19
N PHE A 423 -1.85 -8.35 -18.19
CA PHE A 423 -1.77 -9.78 -18.48
C PHE A 423 -0.33 -10.24 -18.75
N LEU A 424 0.43 -9.51 -19.57
CA LEU A 424 1.83 -9.82 -19.86
C LEU A 424 2.72 -9.76 -18.60
N PHE A 425 2.51 -8.80 -17.70
CA PHE A 425 3.22 -8.78 -16.43
C PHE A 425 2.86 -9.96 -15.54
N HIS A 426 1.59 -10.36 -15.48
CA HIS A 426 1.14 -11.50 -14.66
C HIS A 426 1.73 -12.81 -15.16
N ILE A 427 1.76 -12.98 -16.48
CA ILE A 427 2.49 -14.07 -17.12
C ILE A 427 3.94 -14.09 -16.66
N SER A 428 4.63 -12.93 -16.69
CA SER A 428 6.04 -12.85 -16.26
C SER A 428 6.25 -13.16 -14.77
N GLU A 429 5.27 -12.87 -13.91
CA GLU A 429 5.32 -13.07 -12.45
C GLU A 429 5.09 -14.52 -12.04
N GLU A 430 4.30 -15.27 -12.82
CA GLU A 430 4.04 -16.70 -12.61
C GLU A 430 4.89 -17.60 -13.52
N TRP A 431 5.78 -16.99 -14.32
CA TRP A 431 6.59 -17.70 -15.29
C TRP A 431 7.55 -18.66 -14.56
N PRO A 432 7.61 -19.95 -14.93
CA PRO A 432 8.50 -20.91 -14.27
C PRO A 432 9.95 -20.44 -14.32
N GLU A 433 10.68 -20.57 -13.21
CA GLU A 433 12.08 -20.09 -13.10
C GLU A 433 12.99 -20.62 -14.21
N LYS A 434 12.74 -21.85 -14.69
CA LYS A 434 13.48 -22.47 -15.81
C LYS A 434 13.41 -21.70 -17.13
N TYR A 435 12.43 -20.82 -17.30
CA TYR A 435 12.23 -20.00 -18.49
C TYR A 435 12.47 -18.52 -18.21
N SER A 436 13.01 -18.17 -17.03
CA SER A 436 13.40 -16.81 -16.71
C SER A 436 14.53 -16.36 -17.64
N VAL A 437 14.58 -15.05 -17.91
CA VAL A 437 15.66 -14.47 -18.73
C VAL A 437 16.98 -14.66 -17.97
N PRO A 438 17.96 -15.41 -18.55
CA PRO A 438 19.23 -15.65 -17.87
C PRO A 438 19.92 -14.34 -17.47
N GLU A 439 20.65 -14.37 -16.35
CA GLU A 439 21.31 -13.19 -15.79
C GLU A 439 22.20 -12.46 -16.82
N ILE A 440 22.89 -13.20 -17.69
CA ILE A 440 23.73 -12.65 -18.75
C ILE A 440 22.94 -11.77 -19.74
N TRP A 441 21.71 -12.16 -20.07
CA TRP A 441 20.87 -11.40 -20.98
C TRP A 441 20.27 -10.19 -20.28
N ARG A 442 19.84 -10.34 -19.02
CA ARG A 442 19.40 -9.19 -18.20
C ARG A 442 20.52 -8.15 -18.12
N ALA A 443 21.75 -8.56 -17.80
CA ALA A 443 22.91 -7.68 -17.74
C ALA A 443 23.18 -6.94 -19.07
N ARG A 444 23.06 -7.63 -20.21
CA ARG A 444 23.27 -7.03 -21.54
C ARG A 444 22.16 -6.06 -21.97
N PHE A 445 20.91 -6.36 -21.64
CA PHE A 445 19.77 -5.52 -22.01
C PHE A 445 19.57 -4.31 -21.07
N LEU A 446 20.03 -4.39 -19.82
CA LEU A 446 19.86 -3.34 -18.82
C LEU A 446 20.30 -1.94 -19.31
N PRO A 447 21.49 -1.75 -19.91
CA PRO A 447 21.91 -0.43 -20.39
C PRO A 447 20.99 0.13 -21.49
N ILE A 448 20.56 -0.73 -22.42
CA ILE A 448 19.68 -0.36 -23.53
C ILE A 448 18.31 0.05 -22.99
N LEU A 449 17.73 -0.76 -22.11
CA LEU A 449 16.46 -0.48 -21.45
C LEU A 449 16.53 0.81 -20.63
N GLY A 450 17.63 1.00 -19.89
CA GLY A 450 17.86 2.21 -19.09
C GLY A 450 17.89 3.48 -19.95
N LEU A 451 18.59 3.47 -21.08
CA LEU A 451 18.65 4.60 -22.01
C LEU A 451 17.30 4.89 -22.65
N ILE A 452 16.57 3.85 -23.08
CA ILE A 452 15.22 4.00 -23.64
C ILE A 452 14.29 4.64 -22.62
N ILE A 453 14.28 4.15 -21.38
CA ILE A 453 13.41 4.68 -20.32
C ILE A 453 13.80 6.11 -19.97
N LEU A 454 15.09 6.42 -19.85
CA LEU A 454 15.56 7.78 -19.59
C LEU A 454 15.09 8.74 -20.69
N PHE A 455 15.23 8.35 -21.95
CA PHE A 455 14.78 9.14 -23.10
C PHE A 455 13.26 9.38 -23.04
N ILE A 456 12.48 8.33 -22.79
CA ILE A 456 11.02 8.44 -22.68
C ILE A 456 10.62 9.34 -21.50
N MET A 457 11.27 9.19 -20.34
CA MET A 457 10.95 10.00 -19.16
C MET A 457 11.23 11.49 -19.36
N ILE A 458 12.36 11.82 -20.02
CA ILE A 458 12.69 13.20 -20.40
C ILE A 458 11.65 13.74 -21.41
N GLY A 459 11.30 12.93 -22.42
CA GLY A 459 10.37 13.33 -23.48
C GLY A 459 8.91 13.47 -23.03
N MET A 460 8.45 12.63 -22.09
CA MET A 460 7.07 12.65 -21.59
C MET A 460 6.83 13.72 -20.53
N ASN A 461 7.88 14.43 -20.09
CA ASN A 461 7.83 15.32 -18.93
C ASN A 461 7.09 14.63 -17.76
N ALA A 462 7.36 13.33 -17.57
CA ALA A 462 6.63 12.43 -16.68
C ALA A 462 7.03 12.72 -15.22
N GLY A 463 6.79 13.95 -14.78
CA GLY A 463 7.10 14.47 -13.46
C GLY A 463 5.85 14.52 -12.60
N ASN A 464 5.98 13.98 -11.38
CA ASN A 464 5.15 14.29 -10.21
C ASN A 464 3.71 13.75 -10.17
N ALA A 465 3.41 12.63 -10.83
CA ALA A 465 2.19 11.90 -10.46
C ALA A 465 2.37 11.28 -9.06
N ASP A 466 1.72 11.91 -8.07
CA ASP A 466 1.67 11.42 -6.69
C ASP A 466 1.17 9.98 -6.62
N PHE A 467 1.70 9.24 -5.65
CA PHE A 467 1.23 7.88 -5.36
C PHE A 467 -0.28 7.91 -5.09
N PHE A 468 -1.04 6.99 -5.70
CA PHE A 468 -2.51 7.03 -5.61
C PHE A 468 -3.03 7.12 -4.16
N TYR A 469 -2.42 6.37 -3.23
CA TYR A 469 -2.80 6.37 -1.83
C TYR A 469 -2.42 7.62 -1.03
N SER A 470 -1.51 8.47 -1.53
CA SER A 470 -1.17 9.71 -0.80
C SER A 470 -2.28 10.76 -0.87
N ARG A 471 -3.37 10.47 -1.60
CA ARG A 471 -4.54 11.33 -1.76
C ARG A 471 -5.62 11.11 -0.69
N PHE A 472 -5.45 10.14 0.22
CA PHE A 472 -6.50 9.67 1.15
C PHE A 472 -6.07 9.62 2.62
#